data_AF-A0A350G0H1-F1
#
_entry.id   AF-A0A350G0H1-F1
#
_cell.length_a   1.000
_cell.length_b   1.000
_cell.length_c   1.000
_cell.angle_alpha   90.00
_cell.angle_beta   90.00
_cell.angle_gamma   90.00
#
_symmetry.space_group_name_H-M   'P 1'
#
loop_
_entity.id
_entity.type
_entity.pdbx_description
1 polymer ?
#
loop_
_entity_poly.entity_id
_entity_poly.type
_entity_poly.pdbx_seq_one_letter_code
_entity_poly.pdbx_strand_id
1 'polypeptide(L)' 'MKVVSVVGARPEFIQATPVSRALRKNHEELLVHTGQHYDYKMSQTFFDELGIPVPDYNLEVGSGSHAGQTA' A
#
# COMPACT_ATOMS: atom_id res chain seq x y z
N MET A 1 -1.80 -6.01 -19.78
CA MET A 1 -1.46 -6.99 -18.72
C MET A 1 -2.17 -6.56 -17.45
N LYS A 2 -2.63 -7.51 -16.63
CA LYS A 2 -3.16 -7.22 -15.29
C LYS A 2 -2.05 -7.47 -14.27
N VAL A 3 -1.81 -6.51 -13.38
CA VAL A 3 -0.77 -6.56 -12.35
C VAL A 3 -1.42 -6.35 -10.99
N VAL A 4 -1.01 -7.14 -9.99
CA VAL A 4 -1.41 -6.94 -8.61
C VAL A 4 -0.17 -6.50 -7.82
N SER A 5 -0.24 -5.30 -7.26
CA SER A 5 0.79 -4.72 -6.39
C SER A 5 0.32 -4.86 -4.94
N VAL A 6 1.07 -5.57 -4.10
CA VAL A 6 0.71 -5.79 -2.68
C VAL A 6 1.64 -5.00 -1.78
N VAL A 7 1.07 -4.20 -0.87
CA VAL A 7 1.80 -3.35 0.09
C VAL A 7 1.24 -3.49 1.51
N GLY A 8 2.09 -3.38 2.51
CA GLY A 8 1.77 -3.49 3.92
C GLY A 8 2.33 -2.34 4.74
N ALA A 9 3.60 -1.99 4.58
CA ALA A 9 4.26 -1.00 5.43
C ALA A 9 4.29 0.41 4.81
N ARG A 10 4.42 1.46 5.64
CA ARG A 10 4.50 2.86 5.17
C ARG A 10 5.59 3.11 4.10
N PRO A 11 6.82 2.57 4.23
CA PRO A 11 7.85 2.74 3.19
C PRO A 11 7.44 2.16 1.83
N GLU A 12 6.64 1.10 1.82
CA GLU A 12 6.22 0.41 0.60
C GLU A 12 5.24 1.27 -0.21
N PHE A 13 4.36 2.04 0.42
CA PHE A 13 3.49 3.00 -0.27
C PHE A 13 4.29 4.07 -1.01
N ILE A 14 5.30 4.63 -0.35
CA ILE A 14 6.17 5.66 -0.91
C ILE A 14 6.90 5.10 -2.14
N GLN A 15 7.43 3.89 -2.04
CA GLN A 15 8.15 3.22 -3.14
C GLN A 15 7.22 2.76 -4.27
N ALA A 16 6.02 2.27 -3.95
CA ALA A 16 5.04 1.80 -4.93
C ALA A 16 4.47 2.94 -5.78
N THR A 17 4.43 4.18 -5.26
CA THR A 17 3.85 5.35 -5.94
C THR A 17 4.41 5.58 -7.36
N PRO A 18 5.73 5.76 -7.58
CA PRO A 18 6.27 5.95 -8.93
C PRO A 18 6.06 4.72 -9.84
N VAL A 19 6.09 3.50 -9.28
CA VAL A 19 5.88 2.25 -10.02
C VAL A 19 4.43 2.13 -10.49
N SER A 20 3.48 2.34 -9.58
CA SER A 20 2.04 2.35 -9.85
C SER A 20 1.68 3.37 -10.93
N ARG A 21 2.21 4.61 -10.81
CA ARG A 21 2.04 5.66 -11.84
C ARG A 21 2.57 5.24 -13.21
N ALA A 22 3.66 4.47 -13.27
CA ALA A 22 4.20 3.99 -14.54
C ALA A 22 3.39 2.82 -15.11
N LEU A 23 3.01 1.85 -14.27
CA LEU A 23 2.23 0.68 -14.64
C LEU A 23 0.86 1.08 -15.20
N ARG A 24 0.13 1.96 -14.51
CA ARG A 24 -1.23 2.38 -14.89
C ARG A 24 -1.31 3.14 -16.21
N LYS A 25 -0.19 3.56 -16.81
CA LYS A 25 -0.18 4.17 -18.15
C LYS A 25 -0.52 3.17 -19.26
N ASN A 26 -0.13 1.90 -19.11
CA ASN A 26 -0.22 0.89 -20.17
C ASN A 26 -0.82 -0.44 -19.69
N HIS A 27 -1.07 -0.58 -18.38
CA HIS A 27 -1.50 -1.81 -17.74
C HIS A 27 -2.62 -1.53 -16.73
N GLU A 28 -3.41 -2.56 -16.44
CA GLU A 28 -4.40 -2.53 -15.37
C GLU A 28 -3.70 -3.00 -14.08
N GLU A 29 -3.58 -2.10 -13.11
CA GLU A 29 -2.99 -2.40 -11.81
C GLU A 29 -4.09 -2.43 -10.73
N LEU A 30 -4.09 -3.46 -9.90
CA LEU A 30 -4.79 -3.49 -8.63
C LEU A 30 -3.77 -3.32 -7.49
N LEU A 31 -3.90 -2.23 -6.73
CA LEU A 31 -3.10 -1.96 -5.55
C LEU A 31 -3.83 -2.49 -4.31
N VAL A 32 -3.22 -3.45 -3.63
CA VAL A 32 -3.78 -4.14 -2.46
C VAL A 32 -2.96 -3.79 -1.22
N HIS A 33 -3.62 -3.24 -0.21
CA HIS A 33 -3.03 -3.03 1.10
C HIS A 33 -3.37 -4.20 2.04
N THR A 34 -2.38 -4.78 2.72
CA THR A 34 -2.57 -5.86 3.70
C THR A 34 -3.18 -5.41 5.04
N GLY A 35 -3.23 -4.11 5.31
CA GLY A 35 -3.67 -3.57 6.60
C GLY A 35 -2.59 -3.49 7.68
N GLN A 36 -1.31 -3.69 7.34
CA GLN A 36 -0.18 -3.64 8.27
C GLN A 36 0.27 -2.20 8.62
N HIS A 37 -0.58 -1.40 9.27
CA HIS A 37 -0.19 -0.24 10.08
C HIS A 37 -1.44 0.36 10.75
N TYR A 38 -1.37 0.61 12.06
CA TYR A 38 -2.51 0.92 12.94
C TYR A 38 -3.08 2.34 12.84
N ASP A 39 -2.55 3.20 11.97
CA ASP A 39 -3.01 4.60 11.89
C ASP A 39 -3.41 4.99 10.47
N TYR A 40 -4.53 4.44 10.02
CA TYR A 40 -5.22 4.82 8.79
C TYR A 40 -5.51 6.34 8.75
N LYS A 41 -5.74 6.97 9.91
CA LYS A 41 -6.01 8.41 10.02
C LYS A 41 -4.76 9.26 9.78
N MET A 42 -3.59 8.82 10.23
CA MET A 42 -2.32 9.47 9.89
C MET A 42 -1.90 9.19 8.44
N SER A 43 -2.40 8.10 7.84
CA SER A 43 -2.09 7.71 6.47
C SER A 43 -2.87 8.51 5.42
N GLN A 44 -4.11 8.92 5.68
CA GLN A 44 -4.96 9.62 4.71
C GLN A 44 -4.38 10.97 4.26
N THR A 45 -3.89 11.79 5.19
CA THR A 45 -3.18 13.04 4.88
C THR A 45 -1.93 12.79 4.02
N PHE A 46 -1.23 11.68 4.24
CA PHE A 46 -0.07 11.29 3.43
C PHE A 46 -0.45 10.94 1.99
N PHE A 47 -1.58 10.27 1.77
CA PHE A 47 -2.07 9.96 0.43
C PHE A 47 -2.40 11.23 -0.35
N ASP A 48 -3.11 12.15 0.31
CA ASP A 48 -3.54 13.42 -0.28
C ASP A 48 -2.36 14.36 -0.57
N GLU A 49 -1.42 14.51 0.36
CA GLU A 49 -0.26 15.42 0.19
C GLU A 49 0.80 14.90 -0.78
N LEU A 50 1.04 13.59 -0.83
CA LEU A 50 2.06 13.00 -1.71
C LEU A 50 1.49 12.55 -3.07
N GLY A 51 0.18 12.68 -3.27
CA GLY A 51 -0.52 12.19 -4.46
C GLY A 51 -0.34 10.69 -4.65
N ILE A 52 -0.32 9.93 -3.55
CA ILE A 52 -0.16 8.48 -3.58
C ILE A 52 -1.52 7.88 -3.96
N PRO A 53 -1.55 6.94 -4.93
CA PRO A 53 -2.79 6.25 -5.26
C PRO A 53 -3.34 5.51 -4.04
N VAL A 54 -4.62 5.74 -3.74
CA VAL A 54 -5.35 4.99 -2.71
C VAL A 54 -5.42 3.52 -3.12
N PRO A 55 -5.23 2.55 -2.20
CA PRO A 55 -5.40 1.14 -2.51
C PRO A 55 -6.79 0.83 -3.06
N ASP A 56 -6.86 -0.02 -4.07
CA ASP A 56 -8.11 -0.56 -4.60
C ASP A 56 -8.77 -1.52 -3.60
N TYR A 57 -7.95 -2.20 -2.78
CA TYR A 57 -8.40 -3.07 -1.69
C TYR A 57 -7.56 -2.85 -0.42
N ASN A 58 -8.20 -2.89 0.74
CA ASN A 58 -7.55 -3.07 2.03
C ASN A 58 -8.04 -4.38 2.65
N LEU A 59 -7.12 -5.31 2.93
CA LEU A 59 -7.42 -6.64 3.43
C LEU A 59 -7.61 -6.69 4.95
N GLU A 60 -7.23 -5.63 5.68
CA GLU A 60 -7.42 -5.51 7.13
C GLU A 60 -6.83 -6.69 7.95
N VAL A 61 -5.81 -7.39 7.42
CA VAL A 61 -5.18 -8.54 8.10
C VAL A 61 -4.38 -8.10 9.32
N GLY A 62 -3.86 -6.87 9.29
CA GLY A 62 -3.04 -6.33 10.37
C GLY A 62 -1.65 -6.96 10.43
N SER A 63 -0.88 -6.57 11.45
CA SER A 63 0.41 -7.19 11.77
C SER A 63 0.27 -8.16 12.94
N GLY A 64 1.05 -9.23 12.92
CA GLY A 64 1.30 -10.02 14.13
C GLY A 64 2.04 -9.20 15.18
N SER A 65 2.32 -9.80 16.34
CA SER A 65 3.21 -9.16 17.32
C SER A 65 4.62 -9.03 16.73
N HIS A 66 5.34 -7.94 17.07
CA HIS A 66 6.74 -7.78 16.65
C HIS A 66 7.57 -9.03 16.97
N ALA A 67 7.42 -9.56 18.19
CA ALA A 67 8.10 -10.79 18.62
C ALA A 67 7.76 -12.00 17.73
N GLY A 68 6.51 -12.14 17.28
CA GLY A 68 6.11 -13.24 16.39
C GLY A 68 6.57 -13.08 14.94
N GLN A 69 6.86 -11.85 14.50
CA GLN A 69 7.29 -11.56 13.12
C GLN A 69 8.82 -11.53 12.94
N THR A 70 9.59 -11.37 14.03
CA THR A 70 11.06 -11.27 13.99
C THR A 70 11.79 -12.42 14.69
N ALA A 71 11.08 -13.44 15.17
CA ALA A 71 11.67 -14.63 15.81
C ALA A 71 12.31 -15.59 14.82
#